data_AF-A0A179CUZ0-F1
#
_entry.id   AF-A0A179CUZ0-F1
#
_cell.length_a   1.000
_cell.length_b   1.000
_cell.length_c   1.000
_cell.angle_alpha   90.00
_cell.angle_beta   90.00
_cell.angle_gamma   90.00
#
_symmetry.space_group_name_H-M   'P 1'
#
loop_
_entity.id
_entity.type
_entity.pdbx_description
1 polymer ?
#
loop_
_entity_poly.entity_id
_entity_poly.type
_entity_poly.pdbx_seq_one_letter_code
_entity_poly.pdbx_strand_id
1 'polypeptide(L)'
;MQFLSILRIVGILVMCFSFTMLVPAFVALIYGDGGGRAFVESFVLTFFIGSVLWWFCRKNRQELRSREGFLIVVLFWVVLGSLGAVPFIILEQPNLNVSESIFESFSGLTTTGATVITQLDSLPKAILFYRQFLQWLGGMGIIVLAVAIIPLLGIGGMQLYRAEMPGPLKEQKMRPRIAETAKALWLIYLSLTILCAGAFWLAGMDVFDAISHSFATVAIGGFSTHDASIGYFNSNLINYITVFFLLVSSCNFALHFAIFDQIREKQSRNSKTKILSLYWKDYEFRFFITIQLALFAICFVVLLAHNYFEGDTTTTLSQAMFQSVSISTTAGFTTNDFSSFPSFLPLLLVLASFIGGCAGSTGGGLKMFRVLLLYLQGRREIHRFIHPNVIQPVKLGKHVLSERIVEGVWAFFSAYFFVFVVCWIASIACGMETFDALNAVIASLNNLGPALGTVSSNFTKVPDSAKWVLTFAMVCGRLEVFTLLVILSPTFWRD
;
A
#
# COMPACT_ATOMS: atom_id res chain seq x y z
N MET A 1 -17.26 23.65 9.74
CA MET A 1 -16.02 23.32 9.00
C MET A 1 -15.01 24.46 9.03
N GLN A 2 -13.75 24.17 9.37
CA GLN A 2 -12.66 25.16 9.41
C GLN A 2 -11.78 25.13 8.15
N PHE A 3 -12.35 25.46 6.98
CA PHE A 3 -11.67 25.33 5.68
C PHE A 3 -10.33 26.07 5.58
N LEU A 4 -10.22 27.26 6.17
CA LEU A 4 -8.98 28.05 6.11
C LEU A 4 -7.83 27.38 6.89
N SER A 5 -8.11 26.73 8.01
CA SER A 5 -7.10 25.95 8.76
C SER A 5 -6.64 24.72 7.98
N ILE A 6 -7.56 24.10 7.22
CA ILE A 6 -7.27 22.95 6.34
C ILE A 6 -6.38 23.38 5.18
N LEU A 7 -6.75 24.44 4.45
CA LEU A 7 -5.96 24.97 3.33
C LEU A 7 -4.55 25.38 3.74
N ARG A 8 -4.39 25.93 4.95
CA ARG A 8 -3.07 26.21 5.52
C ARG A 8 -2.21 24.94 5.63
N ILE A 9 -2.78 23.83 6.11
CA ILE A 9 -2.06 22.55 6.26
C ILE A 9 -1.75 21.95 4.90
N VAL A 10 -2.72 21.97 3.98
CA VAL A 10 -2.52 21.51 2.60
C VAL A 10 -1.39 22.31 1.93
N GLY A 11 -1.36 23.63 2.08
CA GLY A 11 -0.26 24.46 1.56
C GLY A 11 1.11 24.06 2.12
N ILE A 12 1.21 23.73 3.42
CA ILE A 12 2.45 23.22 4.02
C ILE A 12 2.84 21.87 3.41
N LEU A 13 1.89 20.95 3.27
CA LEU A 13 2.13 19.63 2.69
C LEU A 13 2.58 19.72 1.23
N VAL A 14 1.98 20.62 0.45
CA VAL A 14 2.37 20.91 -0.94
C VAL A 14 3.78 21.48 -1.01
N MET A 15 4.16 22.42 -0.13
CA MET A 15 5.53 22.92 -0.06
C MET A 15 6.52 21.80 0.32
N CYS A 16 6.20 20.98 1.32
CA CYS A 16 7.05 19.84 1.69
C CYS A 16 7.21 18.85 0.52
N PHE A 17 6.13 18.55 -0.19
CA PHE A 17 6.15 17.67 -1.36
C PHE A 17 6.95 18.26 -2.52
N SER A 18 6.91 19.58 -2.74
CA SER A 18 7.75 20.17 -3.80
C SER A 18 9.24 19.88 -3.57
N PHE A 19 9.75 19.94 -2.33
CA PHE A 19 11.16 19.65 -2.04
C PHE A 19 11.56 18.23 -2.40
N THR A 20 10.61 17.29 -2.42
CA THR A 20 10.91 15.91 -2.82
C THR A 20 11.24 15.82 -4.32
N MET A 21 10.78 16.76 -5.15
CA MET A 21 11.11 16.83 -6.59
C MET A 21 12.57 17.20 -6.85
N LEU A 22 13.27 17.80 -5.89
CA LEU A 22 14.70 18.09 -6.03
C LEU A 22 15.56 16.83 -6.00
N VAL A 23 15.07 15.74 -5.40
CA VAL A 23 15.80 14.46 -5.33
C VAL A 23 15.97 13.82 -6.71
N PRO A 24 14.91 13.57 -7.52
CA PRO A 24 15.09 13.07 -8.88
C PRO A 24 15.82 14.08 -9.79
N ALA A 25 15.68 15.40 -9.57
CA ALA A 25 16.48 16.39 -10.28
C ALA A 25 17.98 16.22 -10.00
N PHE A 26 18.36 15.91 -8.76
CA PHE A 26 19.74 15.62 -8.39
C PHE A 26 20.24 14.30 -9.01
N VAL A 27 19.39 13.27 -9.07
CA VAL A 27 19.71 12.01 -9.77
C VAL A 27 19.96 12.28 -11.26
N ALA A 28 19.16 13.14 -11.90
CA ALA A 28 19.37 13.53 -13.29
C ALA A 28 20.75 14.19 -13.52
N LEU A 29 21.23 14.98 -12.56
CA LEU A 29 22.56 15.60 -12.64
C LEU A 29 23.69 14.57 -12.50
N ILE A 30 23.52 13.55 -11.65
CA ILE A 30 24.51 12.48 -11.47
C ILE A 30 24.63 11.64 -12.75
N TYR A 31 23.48 11.23 -13.32
CA TYR A 31 23.45 10.33 -14.47
C TYR A 31 23.51 11.05 -15.82
N GLY A 32 23.38 12.39 -15.84
CA GLY A 32 23.50 13.20 -17.06
C GLY A 32 22.41 12.95 -18.09
N ASP A 33 21.20 12.56 -17.67
CA ASP A 33 20.13 12.07 -18.55
C ASP A 33 19.21 13.16 -19.11
N GLY A 34 19.42 14.43 -18.72
CA GLY A 34 18.64 15.59 -19.20
C GLY A 34 17.23 15.73 -18.61
N GLY A 35 16.73 14.74 -17.86
CA GLY A 35 15.38 14.75 -17.29
C GLY A 35 15.18 15.72 -16.11
N GLY A 36 16.27 16.27 -15.56
CA GLY A 36 16.24 17.10 -14.35
C GLY A 36 15.48 18.41 -14.48
N ARG A 37 15.38 18.96 -15.70
CA ARG A 37 14.70 20.25 -15.95
C ARG A 37 13.22 20.20 -15.54
N ALA A 38 12.51 19.16 -15.96
CA ALA A 38 11.09 19.01 -15.66
C ALA A 38 10.82 18.94 -14.14
N PHE A 39 11.73 18.31 -13.38
CA PHE A 39 11.63 18.22 -11.93
C PHE A 39 11.88 19.57 -11.23
N VAL A 40 12.81 20.38 -11.73
CA VAL A 40 13.04 21.74 -11.20
C VAL A 40 11.86 22.66 -11.51
N GLU A 41 11.33 22.61 -12.72
CA GLU A 41 10.13 23.38 -13.10
C GLU A 41 8.93 22.95 -12.25
N SER A 42 8.75 21.64 -12.03
CA SER A 42 7.72 21.09 -11.15
C SER A 42 7.90 21.52 -9.70
N PHE A 43 9.14 21.57 -9.19
CA PHE A 43 9.45 22.10 -7.85
C PHE A 43 8.98 23.54 -7.72
N VAL A 44 9.38 24.42 -8.65
CA VAL A 44 9.04 25.86 -8.60
C VAL A 44 7.52 26.06 -8.65
N LEU A 45 6.83 25.40 -9.59
CA LEU A 45 5.38 25.48 -9.73
C LEU A 45 4.67 25.04 -8.45
N THR A 46 5.02 23.85 -7.96
CA THR A 46 4.37 23.23 -6.80
C THR A 46 4.66 24.01 -5.52
N PHE A 47 5.89 24.46 -5.32
CA PHE A 47 6.29 25.28 -4.18
C PHE A 47 5.55 26.62 -4.18
N PHE A 48 5.40 27.25 -5.34
CA PHE A 48 4.65 28.49 -5.50
C PHE A 48 3.18 28.30 -5.11
N ILE A 49 2.51 27.27 -5.64
CA ILE A 49 1.11 26.94 -5.29
C ILE A 49 0.96 26.73 -3.78
N GLY A 50 1.83 25.92 -3.17
CA GLY A 50 1.81 25.65 -1.73
C GLY A 50 2.03 26.91 -0.90
N SER A 51 2.97 27.77 -1.32
CA SER A 51 3.29 29.04 -0.67
C SER A 51 2.11 30.02 -0.72
N VAL A 52 1.43 30.11 -1.86
CA VAL A 52 0.24 30.95 -2.04
C VAL A 52 -0.89 30.49 -1.13
N LEU A 53 -1.21 29.19 -1.14
CA LEU A 53 -2.24 28.60 -0.28
C LEU A 53 -1.95 28.86 1.21
N TRP A 54 -0.71 28.63 1.63
CA TRP A 54 -0.28 28.87 3.00
C TRP A 54 -0.33 30.36 3.37
N TRP A 55 0.17 31.24 2.50
CA TRP A 55 0.29 32.68 2.79
C TRP A 55 -1.06 33.33 3.08
N PHE A 56 -2.08 33.02 2.28
CA PHE A 56 -3.43 33.54 2.48
C PHE A 56 -4.12 32.95 3.73
N CYS A 57 -3.72 31.75 4.16
CA CYS A 57 -4.36 31.05 5.28
C CYS A 57 -3.54 31.05 6.59
N ARG A 58 -2.33 31.62 6.61
CA ARG A 58 -1.35 31.47 7.71
C ARG A 58 -1.83 31.93 9.10
N LYS A 59 -2.74 32.90 9.15
CA LYS A 59 -3.27 33.46 10.41
C LYS A 59 -4.32 32.56 11.07
N ASN A 60 -4.89 31.59 10.34
CA ASN A 60 -5.96 30.74 10.84
C ASN A 60 -5.38 29.50 11.54
N ARG A 61 -5.44 29.47 12.88
CA ARG A 61 -4.86 28.42 13.72
C ARG A 61 -5.89 27.70 14.61
N GLN A 62 -7.11 27.55 14.12
CA GLN A 62 -8.18 26.94 14.91
C GLN A 62 -7.90 25.45 15.17
N GLU A 63 -8.40 24.93 16.31
CA GLU A 63 -8.28 23.51 16.64
C GLU A 63 -9.18 22.67 15.73
N LEU A 64 -8.58 21.70 15.06
CA LEU A 64 -9.26 20.79 14.14
C LEU A 64 -10.00 19.69 14.91
N ARG A 65 -11.20 19.34 14.46
CA ARG A 65 -11.95 18.19 14.95
C ARG A 65 -11.73 16.99 14.02
N SER A 66 -12.33 15.85 14.36
CA SER A 66 -12.18 14.62 13.57
C SER A 66 -12.64 14.78 12.12
N ARG A 67 -13.67 15.60 11.85
CA ARG A 67 -14.20 15.85 10.50
C ARG A 67 -13.16 16.52 9.60
N GLU A 68 -12.49 17.55 10.10
CA GLU A 68 -11.40 18.21 9.37
C GLU A 68 -10.22 17.26 9.15
N GLY A 69 -9.96 16.35 10.09
CA GLY A 69 -8.99 15.26 9.93
C GLY A 69 -9.26 14.40 8.70
N PHE A 70 -10.49 13.90 8.52
CA PHE A 70 -10.86 13.15 7.32
C PHE A 70 -10.63 13.93 6.03
N LEU A 71 -11.05 15.20 6.00
CA LEU A 71 -10.90 16.02 4.80
C LEU A 71 -9.42 16.28 4.47
N ILE A 72 -8.58 16.55 5.46
CA ILE A 72 -7.12 16.73 5.26
C ILE A 72 -6.49 15.49 4.65
N VAL A 73 -6.92 14.31 5.09
CA VAL A 73 -6.39 13.03 4.63
C VAL A 73 -6.75 12.80 3.17
N VAL A 74 -8.02 13.01 2.79
CA VAL A 74 -8.43 12.87 1.39
C VAL A 74 -7.74 13.92 0.51
N LEU A 75 -7.66 15.16 0.97
CA LEU A 75 -6.93 16.21 0.25
C LEU A 75 -5.44 15.90 0.12
N PHE A 76 -4.81 15.27 1.11
CA PHE A 76 -3.40 14.87 1.02
C PHE A 76 -3.18 13.96 -0.18
N TRP A 77 -3.97 12.90 -0.35
CA TRP A 77 -3.81 11.98 -1.47
C TRP A 77 -4.22 12.59 -2.81
N VAL A 78 -5.35 13.30 -2.86
CA VAL A 78 -5.86 13.90 -4.10
C VAL A 78 -4.93 15.01 -4.59
N VAL A 79 -4.54 15.95 -3.70
CA VAL A 79 -3.71 17.10 -4.08
C VAL A 79 -2.29 16.68 -4.40
N LEU A 80 -1.65 15.85 -3.57
CA LEU A 80 -0.27 15.41 -3.87
C LEU A 80 -0.25 14.45 -5.05
N GLY A 81 -1.25 13.59 -5.23
CA GLY A 81 -1.36 12.72 -6.41
C GLY A 81 -1.48 13.54 -7.70
N SER A 82 -2.29 14.60 -7.70
CA SER A 82 -2.40 15.49 -8.85
C SER A 82 -1.12 16.29 -9.12
N LEU A 83 -0.47 16.82 -8.07
CA LEU A 83 0.78 17.56 -8.22
C LEU A 83 1.96 16.65 -8.58
N GLY A 84 1.92 15.38 -8.16
CA GLY A 84 2.90 14.37 -8.53
C GLY A 84 2.89 14.02 -10.02
N ALA A 85 1.80 14.36 -10.73
CA ALA A 85 1.70 14.19 -12.18
C ALA A 85 2.43 15.30 -12.96
N VAL A 86 2.74 16.44 -12.33
CA VAL A 86 3.32 17.60 -13.02
C VAL A 86 4.64 17.26 -13.72
N PRO A 87 5.61 16.54 -13.12
CA PRO A 87 6.79 16.13 -13.84
C PRO A 87 6.46 15.30 -15.09
N PHE A 88 5.54 14.36 -15.01
CA PHE A 88 5.14 13.51 -16.14
C PHE A 88 4.48 14.29 -17.28
N ILE A 89 3.77 15.38 -16.97
CA ILE A 89 3.15 16.27 -17.96
C ILE A 89 4.19 17.14 -18.67
N ILE A 90 5.22 17.60 -17.95
CA ILE A 90 6.25 18.50 -18.50
C ILE A 90 7.29 17.72 -19.31
N LEU A 91 7.55 16.46 -18.96
CA LEU A 91 8.54 15.62 -19.63
C LEU A 91 8.16 15.32 -21.08
N GLU A 92 9.10 15.57 -22.00
CA GLU A 92 8.95 15.28 -23.43
C GLU A 92 9.01 13.77 -23.74
N GLN A 93 9.65 12.97 -22.88
CA GLN A 93 9.70 11.51 -22.97
C GLN A 93 9.28 10.94 -21.60
N PRO A 94 8.29 10.04 -21.50
CA PRO A 94 7.61 9.30 -22.57
C PRO A 94 6.42 10.00 -23.28
N ASN A 95 6.24 11.33 -23.14
CA ASN A 95 5.13 12.11 -23.73
C ASN A 95 3.74 11.54 -23.39
N LEU A 96 3.39 11.58 -22.10
CA LEU A 96 2.13 11.07 -21.60
C LEU A 96 1.02 12.09 -21.76
N ASN A 97 -0.20 11.62 -22.03
CA ASN A 97 -1.37 12.48 -21.94
C ASN A 97 -1.69 12.80 -20.46
N VAL A 98 -2.65 13.71 -20.22
CA VAL A 98 -3.00 14.15 -18.86
C VAL A 98 -3.54 13.00 -18.02
N SER A 99 -4.42 12.16 -18.58
CA SER A 99 -4.97 11.00 -17.88
C SER A 99 -3.91 9.97 -17.51
N GLU A 100 -2.93 9.75 -18.37
CA GLU A 100 -1.80 8.84 -18.15
C GLU A 100 -0.85 9.38 -17.11
N SER A 101 -0.53 10.66 -17.17
CA SER A 101 0.32 11.33 -16.17
C SER A 101 -0.31 11.26 -14.78
N ILE A 102 -1.62 11.51 -14.69
CA ILE A 102 -2.38 11.39 -13.45
C ILE A 102 -2.43 9.93 -13.00
N PHE A 103 -2.74 9.00 -13.90
CA PHE A 103 -2.81 7.57 -13.56
C PHE A 103 -1.47 7.06 -13.02
N GLU A 104 -0.35 7.36 -13.69
CA GLU A 104 0.99 6.94 -13.27
C GLU A 104 1.36 7.55 -11.91
N SER A 105 1.08 8.84 -11.71
CA SER A 105 1.33 9.53 -10.44
C SER A 105 0.54 8.94 -9.28
N PHE A 106 -0.78 8.77 -9.46
CA PHE A 106 -1.62 8.18 -8.44
C PHE A 106 -1.25 6.73 -8.18
N SER A 107 -0.98 5.94 -9.22
CA SER A 107 -0.52 4.56 -9.09
C SER A 107 0.79 4.45 -8.29
N GLY A 108 1.74 5.35 -8.54
CA GLY A 108 2.95 5.47 -7.73
C GLY A 108 2.65 5.86 -6.29
N LEU A 109 1.96 6.97 -6.08
CA LEU A 109 1.70 7.50 -4.75
C LEU A 109 0.86 6.53 -3.90
N THR A 110 -0.20 5.95 -4.44
CA THR A 110 -1.05 4.99 -3.70
C THR A 110 -0.41 3.61 -3.54
N THR A 111 0.83 3.42 -4.01
CA THR A 111 1.54 2.14 -4.04
C THR A 111 0.74 1.04 -4.73
N THR A 112 0.11 1.38 -5.86
CA THR A 112 -0.65 0.41 -6.66
C THR A 112 0.24 -0.34 -7.63
N GLY A 113 1.17 0.32 -8.32
CA GLY A 113 2.08 -0.37 -9.24
C GLY A 113 1.55 -0.66 -10.64
N ALA A 114 0.35 -0.17 -10.99
CA ALA A 114 -0.16 -0.22 -12.36
C ALA A 114 0.52 0.84 -13.22
N THR A 115 1.14 0.45 -14.34
CA THR A 115 1.87 1.37 -15.23
C THR A 115 1.12 1.59 -16.55
N VAL A 116 1.13 2.82 -17.05
CA VAL A 116 0.75 3.16 -18.44
C VAL A 116 1.96 3.45 -19.32
N ILE A 117 3.16 3.32 -18.77
CA ILE A 117 4.42 3.52 -19.47
C ILE A 117 5.00 2.16 -19.88
N THR A 118 5.48 2.07 -21.12
CA THR A 118 6.24 0.93 -21.68
C THR A 118 7.65 1.35 -22.04
N GLN A 119 8.54 0.39 -22.31
CA GLN A 119 9.94 0.61 -22.66
C GLN A 119 10.70 1.33 -21.53
N LEU A 120 10.40 0.96 -20.28
CA LEU A 120 10.99 1.54 -19.08
C LEU A 120 12.53 1.47 -19.10
N ASP A 121 13.09 0.39 -19.65
CA ASP A 121 14.53 0.16 -19.76
C ASP A 121 15.29 1.29 -20.46
N SER A 122 14.62 2.00 -21.37
CA SER A 122 15.21 3.09 -22.18
C SER A 122 14.99 4.48 -21.58
N LEU A 123 14.20 4.60 -20.51
CA LEU A 123 13.85 5.90 -19.96
C LEU A 123 14.99 6.51 -19.15
N PRO A 124 15.04 7.86 -19.09
CA PRO A 124 15.91 8.58 -18.16
C PRO A 124 15.81 8.05 -16.73
N LYS A 125 16.97 7.84 -16.10
CA LYS A 125 17.10 7.31 -14.73
C LYS A 125 16.38 8.20 -13.72
N ALA A 126 16.31 9.52 -13.94
CA ALA A 126 15.57 10.45 -13.10
C ALA A 126 14.06 10.13 -13.05
N ILE A 127 13.47 9.75 -14.19
CA ILE A 127 12.04 9.40 -14.28
C ILE A 127 11.80 8.06 -13.59
N LEU A 128 12.64 7.07 -13.89
CA LEU A 128 12.56 5.75 -13.26
C LEU A 128 12.68 5.86 -11.74
N PHE A 129 13.63 6.66 -11.25
CA PHE A 129 13.80 6.94 -9.83
C PHE A 129 12.56 7.61 -9.23
N TYR A 130 12.02 8.64 -9.90
CA TYR A 130 10.85 9.35 -9.42
C TYR A 130 9.63 8.44 -9.25
N ARG A 131 9.39 7.52 -10.19
CA ARG A 131 8.32 6.51 -10.08
C ARG A 131 8.47 5.68 -8.80
N GLN A 132 9.65 5.13 -8.54
CA GLN A 132 9.90 4.36 -7.31
C GLN A 132 9.79 5.22 -6.06
N PHE A 133 10.27 6.46 -6.14
CA PHE A 133 10.29 7.39 -5.02
C PHE A 133 8.87 7.83 -4.63
N LEU A 134 7.94 7.98 -5.58
CA LEU A 134 6.52 8.19 -5.28
C LEU A 134 5.93 7.02 -4.47
N GLN A 135 6.28 5.77 -4.82
CA GLN A 135 5.85 4.62 -4.02
C GLN A 135 6.41 4.66 -2.61
N TRP A 136 7.68 5.02 -2.46
CA TRP A 136 8.32 5.12 -1.14
C TRP A 136 7.67 6.21 -0.26
N LEU A 137 7.39 7.38 -0.83
CA LEU A 137 6.67 8.46 -0.15
C LEU A 137 5.24 8.04 0.22
N GLY A 138 4.56 7.33 -0.69
CA GLY A 138 3.24 6.76 -0.49
C GLY A 138 3.16 5.70 0.59
N GLY A 139 4.16 4.81 0.64
CA GLY A 139 4.33 3.77 1.65
C GLY A 139 4.53 4.39 3.04
N MET A 140 5.38 5.40 3.16
CA MET A 140 5.49 6.12 4.42
C MET A 140 4.20 6.88 4.77
N GLY A 141 3.56 7.50 3.77
CA GLY A 141 2.30 8.23 3.91
C GLY A 141 1.25 7.39 4.63
N ILE A 142 1.02 6.14 4.20
CA ILE A 142 0.02 5.27 4.84
C ILE A 142 0.43 4.85 6.25
N ILE A 143 1.73 4.62 6.53
CA ILE A 143 2.20 4.23 7.85
C ILE A 143 1.93 5.34 8.88
N VAL A 144 2.30 6.59 8.54
CA VAL A 144 2.05 7.75 9.41
C VAL A 144 0.56 7.98 9.58
N LEU A 145 -0.19 7.86 8.49
CA LEU A 145 -1.64 8.02 8.47
C LEU A 145 -2.34 7.02 9.38
N ALA A 146 -1.97 5.74 9.30
CA ALA A 146 -2.53 4.69 10.12
C ALA A 146 -2.35 5.03 11.61
N VAL A 147 -1.16 5.47 12.01
CA VAL A 147 -0.91 5.85 13.41
C VAL A 147 -1.64 7.13 13.84
N ALA A 148 -1.78 8.11 12.95
CA ALA A 148 -2.47 9.35 13.25
C ALA A 148 -4.00 9.20 13.29
N ILE A 149 -4.58 8.39 12.40
CA ILE A 149 -6.04 8.26 12.20
C ILE A 149 -6.65 7.15 13.05
N ILE A 150 -6.02 5.98 13.20
CA ILE A 150 -6.65 4.84 13.90
C ILE A 150 -7.14 5.20 15.33
N PRO A 151 -6.42 6.02 16.13
CA PRO A 151 -6.91 6.48 17.44
C PRO A 151 -8.21 7.30 17.37
N LEU A 152 -8.44 8.02 16.26
CA LEU A 152 -9.62 8.85 16.02
C LEU A 152 -10.81 8.04 15.51
N LEU A 153 -10.54 6.97 14.73
CA LEU A 153 -11.57 6.12 14.14
C LEU A 153 -12.24 5.17 15.13
N GLY A 154 -11.55 4.75 16.21
CA GLY A 154 -12.12 3.85 17.21
C GLY A 154 -12.51 2.45 16.69
N ILE A 155 -12.20 2.11 15.44
CA ILE A 155 -12.64 0.88 14.74
C ILE A 155 -11.52 -0.18 14.65
N GLY A 156 -10.27 0.14 15.03
CA GLY A 156 -9.11 -0.75 14.84
C GLY A 156 -8.66 -1.57 16.05
N GLY A 157 -9.55 -1.94 16.97
CA GLY A 157 -9.18 -2.76 18.15
C GLY A 157 -8.17 -2.11 19.12
N MET A 158 -7.78 -0.85 18.92
CA MET A 158 -6.81 -0.12 19.74
C MET A 158 -7.27 0.09 21.19
N GLN A 159 -8.56 -0.11 21.47
CA GLN A 159 -9.09 -0.23 22.84
C GLN A 159 -8.51 -1.45 23.57
N LEU A 160 -8.19 -2.54 22.86
CA LEU A 160 -7.45 -3.68 23.42
C LEU A 160 -5.97 -3.36 23.66
N TYR A 161 -5.34 -2.60 22.76
CA TYR A 161 -3.95 -2.14 22.96
C TYR A 161 -3.83 -1.22 24.18
N ARG A 162 -4.86 -0.41 24.46
CA ARG A 162 -5.00 0.36 25.70
C ARG A 162 -5.19 -0.52 26.95
N ALA A 163 -5.69 -1.74 26.80
CA ALA A 163 -5.91 -2.67 27.91
C ALA A 163 -4.65 -3.47 28.28
N GLU A 164 -3.69 -3.63 27.35
CA GLU A 164 -2.45 -4.40 27.56
C GLU A 164 -1.23 -3.55 27.97
N MET A 165 -1.34 -2.21 28.03
CA MET A 165 -0.25 -1.36 28.54
C MET A 165 -0.23 -1.34 30.08
N PRO A 166 0.85 -1.81 30.74
CA PRO A 166 0.95 -1.76 32.20
C PRO A 166 1.38 -0.37 32.70
N GLY A 167 0.81 0.08 33.83
CA GLY A 167 1.34 1.20 34.63
C GLY A 167 0.73 2.60 34.38
N PRO A 168 1.33 3.67 34.98
CA PRO A 168 0.82 5.06 35.01
C PRO A 168 0.79 5.77 33.63
N LEU A 169 1.03 5.01 32.55
CA LEU A 169 0.97 5.42 31.15
C LEU A 169 -0.47 5.60 30.63
N LYS A 170 -1.49 5.27 31.42
CA LYS A 170 -2.92 5.48 31.10
C LYS A 170 -3.32 6.97 31.00
N GLU A 171 -2.56 7.89 31.62
CA GLU A 171 -3.01 9.28 31.85
C GLU A 171 -2.18 10.38 31.15
N GLN A 172 -1.16 10.05 30.36
CA GLN A 172 -0.38 11.10 29.67
C GLN A 172 -1.05 11.56 28.37
N LYS A 173 -1.37 12.86 28.31
CA LYS A 173 -1.96 13.59 27.16
C LYS A 173 -1.30 13.19 25.84
N MET A 174 -2.10 12.73 24.87
CA MET A 174 -1.67 12.10 23.61
C MET A 174 -0.97 13.01 22.56
N ARG A 175 -0.81 14.32 22.80
CA ARG A 175 -0.25 15.26 21.79
C ARG A 175 1.27 15.12 21.52
N PRO A 176 2.17 14.83 22.50
CA PRO A 176 3.61 14.73 22.24
C PRO A 176 4.03 13.48 21.45
N ARG A 177 3.22 12.42 21.47
CA ARG A 177 3.65 11.09 20.99
C ARG A 177 3.48 10.85 19.49
N ILE A 178 2.56 11.52 18.79
CA ILE A 178 2.34 11.25 17.35
C ILE A 178 3.61 11.56 16.54
N ALA A 179 4.28 12.67 16.84
CA ALA A 179 5.54 13.03 16.18
C ALA A 179 6.68 12.07 16.54
N GLU A 180 6.77 11.63 17.80
CA GLU A 180 7.78 10.66 18.25
C GLU A 180 7.57 9.27 17.63
N THR A 181 6.31 8.79 17.59
CA THR A 181 5.95 7.53 16.94
C THR A 181 6.18 7.61 15.44
N ALA A 182 5.81 8.71 14.77
CA ALA A 182 6.10 8.91 13.35
C ALA A 182 7.60 8.89 13.05
N LYS A 183 8.43 9.51 13.91
CA LYS A 183 9.89 9.48 13.78
C LYS A 183 10.46 8.07 13.95
N ALA A 184 9.96 7.30 14.91
CA ALA A 184 10.40 5.94 15.11
C ALA A 184 10.01 5.02 13.93
N LEU A 185 8.79 5.18 13.42
CA LEU A 185 8.32 4.46 12.24
C LEU A 185 9.12 4.84 10.99
N TRP A 186 9.47 6.11 10.84
CA TRP A 186 10.36 6.56 9.77
C TRP A 186 11.72 5.85 9.85
N LEU A 187 12.29 5.72 11.05
CA LEU A 187 13.56 5.03 11.24
C LEU A 187 13.47 3.54 10.87
N ILE A 188 12.39 2.87 11.26
CA ILE A 188 12.14 1.46 10.89
C ILE A 188 12.01 1.33 9.37
N TYR A 189 11.16 2.16 8.74
CA TYR A 189 10.92 2.16 7.30
C TYR A 189 12.23 2.38 6.53
N LEU A 190 12.98 3.43 6.87
CA LEU A 190 14.27 3.73 6.26
C LEU A 190 15.31 2.63 6.48
N SER A 191 15.36 2.03 7.68
CA SER A 191 16.28 0.93 7.97
C SER A 191 15.97 -0.32 7.13
N LEU A 192 14.69 -0.65 6.96
CA LEU A 192 14.27 -1.76 6.09
C LEU A 192 14.64 -1.47 4.63
N THR A 193 14.43 -0.24 4.15
CA THR A 193 14.80 0.17 2.81
C THR A 193 16.31 0.04 2.57
N ILE A 194 17.14 0.55 3.48
CA ILE A 194 18.61 0.47 3.33
C ILE A 194 19.09 -0.99 3.36
N LEU A 195 18.56 -1.81 4.27
CA LEU A 195 18.89 -3.23 4.34
C LEU A 195 18.46 -3.98 3.07
N CYS A 196 17.31 -3.65 2.51
CA CYS A 196 16.80 -4.22 1.27
C CYS A 196 17.68 -3.82 0.07
N ALA A 197 18.03 -2.53 -0.06
CA ALA A 197 18.94 -2.05 -1.09
C ALA A 197 20.32 -2.73 -0.99
N GLY A 198 20.87 -2.84 0.22
CA GLY A 198 22.15 -3.52 0.44
C GLY A 198 22.09 -5.00 0.06
N ALA A 199 21.00 -5.71 0.39
CA ALA A 199 20.81 -7.10 0.01
C ALA A 199 20.69 -7.27 -1.52
N PHE A 200 19.93 -6.40 -2.21
CA PHE A 200 19.83 -6.43 -3.67
C PHE A 200 21.16 -6.15 -4.37
N TRP A 201 21.93 -5.18 -3.87
CA TRP A 201 23.25 -4.88 -4.40
C TRP A 201 24.23 -6.05 -4.22
N LEU A 202 24.25 -6.67 -3.02
CA LEU A 202 25.06 -7.86 -2.75
C LEU A 202 24.64 -9.09 -3.59
N ALA A 203 23.37 -9.14 -4.02
CA ALA A 203 22.86 -10.18 -4.91
C ALA A 203 23.17 -9.93 -6.39
N GLY A 204 23.79 -8.79 -6.74
CA GLY A 204 24.28 -8.48 -8.09
C GLY A 204 23.49 -7.44 -8.87
N MET A 205 22.50 -6.75 -8.26
CA MET A 205 21.86 -5.60 -8.92
C MET A 205 22.82 -4.40 -9.03
N ASP A 206 22.67 -3.59 -10.07
CA ASP A 206 23.30 -2.27 -10.12
C ASP A 206 22.83 -1.41 -8.94
N VAL A 207 23.65 -0.47 -8.49
CA VAL A 207 23.33 0.40 -7.34
C VAL A 207 22.02 1.16 -7.57
N PHE A 208 21.78 1.64 -8.80
CA PHE A 208 20.56 2.35 -9.13
C PHE A 208 19.34 1.45 -8.95
N ASP A 209 19.39 0.25 -9.52
CA ASP A 209 18.27 -0.69 -9.47
C ASP A 209 18.07 -1.23 -8.05
N ALA A 210 19.14 -1.52 -7.32
CA ALA A 210 19.07 -1.97 -5.93
C ALA A 210 18.34 -0.97 -5.03
N ILE A 211 18.66 0.32 -5.12
CA ILE A 211 17.99 1.38 -4.36
C ILE A 211 16.54 1.54 -4.84
N SER A 212 16.35 1.64 -6.16
CA SER A 212 15.04 1.85 -6.80
C SER A 212 14.05 0.73 -6.48
N HIS A 213 14.46 -0.54 -6.58
CA HIS A 213 13.62 -1.70 -6.25
C HIS A 213 13.40 -1.83 -4.74
N SER A 214 14.33 -1.38 -3.89
CA SER A 214 14.12 -1.36 -2.43
C SER A 214 12.99 -0.43 -2.01
N PHE A 215 12.83 0.70 -2.72
CA PHE A 215 11.73 1.65 -2.49
C PHE A 215 10.38 0.98 -2.75
N ALA A 216 10.20 0.37 -3.93
CA ALA A 216 8.97 -0.33 -4.28
C ALA A 216 8.71 -1.58 -3.41
N THR A 217 9.75 -2.32 -3.03
CA THR A 217 9.63 -3.52 -2.20
C THR A 217 9.14 -3.19 -0.79
N VAL A 218 9.77 -2.23 -0.11
CA VAL A 218 9.37 -1.87 1.26
C VAL A 218 8.05 -1.10 1.28
N ALA A 219 7.75 -0.35 0.22
CA ALA A 219 6.45 0.29 0.04
C ALA A 219 5.31 -0.67 -0.33
N ILE A 220 5.60 -1.91 -0.74
CA ILE A 220 4.62 -2.84 -1.32
C ILE A 220 3.88 -2.14 -2.48
N GLY A 221 4.64 -1.68 -3.46
CA GLY A 221 4.09 -0.95 -4.59
C GLY A 221 4.35 -1.57 -5.96
N GLY A 222 5.38 -2.40 -6.13
CA GLY A 222 5.56 -3.19 -7.36
C GLY A 222 6.04 -2.46 -8.60
N PHE A 223 6.38 -1.17 -8.52
CA PHE A 223 7.05 -0.53 -9.65
C PHE A 223 8.45 -1.09 -9.85
N SER A 224 8.89 -1.04 -11.10
CA SER A 224 10.19 -1.53 -11.54
C SER A 224 10.85 -0.51 -12.47
N THR A 225 12.17 -0.56 -12.53
CA THR A 225 13.01 0.15 -13.51
C THR A 225 13.02 -0.54 -14.88
N HIS A 226 12.56 -1.79 -14.94
CA HIS A 226 12.52 -2.65 -16.12
C HIS A 226 11.08 -3.08 -16.43
N ASP A 227 10.73 -3.23 -17.71
CA ASP A 227 9.39 -3.69 -18.14
C ASP A 227 9.06 -5.09 -17.62
N ALA A 228 10.05 -5.98 -17.55
CA ALA A 228 9.91 -7.34 -17.04
C ALA A 228 9.88 -7.44 -15.50
N SER A 229 9.79 -6.32 -14.78
CA SER A 229 9.80 -6.30 -13.32
C SER A 229 11.07 -7.00 -12.78
N ILE A 230 10.99 -7.74 -11.66
CA ILE A 230 12.07 -8.55 -11.09
C ILE A 230 12.52 -9.68 -12.06
N GLY A 231 11.66 -10.06 -13.02
CA GLY A 231 11.98 -11.03 -14.06
C GLY A 231 13.21 -10.68 -14.89
N TYR A 232 13.52 -9.38 -15.02
CA TYR A 232 14.72 -8.89 -15.72
C TYR A 232 16.03 -9.49 -15.19
N PHE A 233 16.15 -9.66 -13.87
CA PHE A 233 17.39 -10.11 -13.24
C PHE A 233 17.61 -11.63 -13.31
N ASN A 234 16.55 -12.39 -13.63
CA ASN A 234 16.57 -13.86 -13.75
C ASN A 234 17.38 -14.59 -12.65
N SER A 235 17.19 -14.18 -11.38
CA SER A 235 17.98 -14.68 -10.25
C SER A 235 17.09 -15.12 -9.10
N ASN A 236 17.18 -16.41 -8.75
CA ASN A 236 16.45 -16.97 -7.61
C ASN A 236 16.82 -16.30 -6.28
N LEU A 237 18.07 -15.83 -6.15
CA LEU A 237 18.53 -15.12 -4.95
C LEU A 237 17.77 -13.80 -4.76
N ILE A 238 17.64 -13.02 -5.85
CA ILE A 238 16.87 -11.77 -5.84
C ILE A 238 15.40 -12.07 -5.50
N ASN A 239 14.81 -13.11 -6.09
CA ASN A 239 13.44 -13.52 -5.78
C ASN A 239 13.25 -13.79 -4.28
N TYR A 240 14.17 -14.54 -3.65
CA TYR A 240 14.08 -14.83 -2.22
C TYR A 240 14.26 -13.60 -1.34
N ILE A 241 15.15 -12.67 -1.72
CA ILE A 241 15.33 -11.40 -1.03
C ILE A 241 14.04 -10.57 -1.11
N THR A 242 13.46 -10.42 -2.30
CA THR A 242 12.20 -9.71 -2.50
C THR A 242 11.10 -10.32 -1.64
N VAL A 243 10.91 -11.65 -1.69
CA VAL A 243 9.89 -12.33 -0.87
C VAL A 243 10.09 -12.07 0.63
N PHE A 244 11.33 -12.15 1.12
CA PHE A 244 11.63 -11.89 2.52
C PHE A 244 11.23 -10.46 2.92
N PHE A 245 11.65 -9.45 2.16
CA PHE A 245 11.33 -8.05 2.47
C PHE A 245 9.86 -7.72 2.27
N LEU A 246 9.16 -8.37 1.33
CA LEU A 246 7.71 -8.25 1.18
C LEU A 246 6.97 -8.82 2.40
N LEU A 247 7.35 -10.00 2.89
CA LEU A 247 6.75 -10.57 4.09
C LEU A 247 6.97 -9.68 5.32
N VAL A 248 8.18 -9.15 5.49
CA VAL A 248 8.51 -8.24 6.60
C VAL A 248 7.72 -6.93 6.48
N SER A 249 7.66 -6.33 5.29
CA SER A 249 6.95 -5.05 5.06
C SER A 249 5.44 -5.21 5.13
N SER A 250 4.92 -6.41 4.85
CA SER A 250 3.49 -6.74 4.93
C SER A 250 3.00 -6.93 6.35
N CYS A 251 3.92 -7.12 7.29
CA CYS A 251 3.61 -7.19 8.72
C CYS A 251 3.28 -5.81 9.28
N ASN A 252 2.53 -5.80 10.38
CA ASN A 252 2.12 -4.57 11.06
C ASN A 252 3.34 -3.78 11.57
N PHE A 253 3.50 -2.51 11.13
CA PHE A 253 4.62 -1.68 11.58
C PHE A 253 4.57 -1.30 13.06
N ALA A 254 3.39 -1.33 13.69
CA ALA A 254 3.28 -1.18 15.15
C ALA A 254 3.94 -2.34 15.90
N LEU A 255 3.91 -3.55 15.31
CA LEU A 255 4.59 -4.73 15.85
C LEU A 255 6.11 -4.60 15.71
N HIS A 256 6.58 -4.12 14.56
CA HIS A 256 8.01 -3.78 14.35
C HIS A 256 8.49 -2.77 15.38
N PHE A 257 7.69 -1.72 15.63
CA PHE A 257 7.98 -0.70 16.63
C PHE A 257 8.03 -1.26 18.05
N ALA A 258 7.04 -2.06 18.45
CA ALA A 258 7.01 -2.68 19.78
C ALA A 258 8.23 -3.57 20.06
N ILE A 259 8.72 -4.26 19.03
CA ILE A 259 9.91 -5.10 19.13
C ILE A 259 11.18 -4.26 19.17
N PHE A 260 11.28 -3.23 18.33
CA PHE A 260 12.42 -2.31 18.33
C PHE A 260 12.58 -1.61 19.69
N ASP A 261 11.48 -1.16 20.29
CA ASP A 261 11.48 -0.53 21.60
C ASP A 261 11.90 -1.51 22.72
N GLN A 262 11.39 -2.75 22.68
CA GLN A 262 11.82 -3.79 23.62
C GLN A 262 13.29 -4.19 23.48
N ILE A 263 13.85 -4.20 22.27
CA ILE A 263 15.27 -4.46 22.04
C ILE A 263 16.11 -3.35 22.67
N ARG A 264 15.71 -2.09 22.46
CA ARG A 264 16.40 -0.91 23.02
C ARG A 264 16.37 -0.92 24.56
N GLU A 265 15.23 -1.24 25.15
CA GLU A 265 15.07 -1.28 26.62
C GLU A 265 15.79 -2.49 27.26
N LYS A 266 15.81 -3.66 26.58
CA LYS A 266 16.48 -4.88 27.07
C LYS A 266 17.98 -4.96 26.81
N GLN A 267 18.55 -4.13 25.94
CA GLN A 267 20.01 -3.98 25.90
C GLN A 267 20.56 -3.49 27.28
N SER A 268 19.68 -2.99 28.16
CA SER A 268 19.95 -2.68 29.57
C SER A 268 19.73 -3.85 30.57
N ARG A 269 19.14 -4.99 30.19
CA ARG A 269 18.86 -6.14 31.08
C ARG A 269 19.07 -7.48 30.35
N ASN A 270 20.08 -8.25 30.78
CA ASN A 270 20.54 -9.57 30.31
C ASN A 270 19.44 -10.66 30.17
N SER A 271 18.51 -10.55 29.21
CA SER A 271 17.50 -11.57 28.95
C SER A 271 17.37 -11.88 27.45
N LYS A 272 17.78 -13.10 27.05
CA LYS A 272 17.70 -13.62 25.67
C LYS A 272 16.23 -13.82 25.27
N THR A 273 15.59 -12.78 24.73
CA THR A 273 14.25 -12.90 24.15
C THR A 273 14.36 -13.31 22.69
N LYS A 274 13.68 -14.38 22.28
CA LYS A 274 13.59 -14.78 20.86
C LYS A 274 12.62 -13.86 20.14
N ILE A 275 13.10 -13.03 19.21
CA ILE A 275 12.31 -12.06 18.42
C ILE A 275 11.06 -12.72 17.79
N LEU A 276 11.23 -13.91 17.20
CA LEU A 276 10.16 -14.71 16.61
C LEU A 276 9.01 -15.02 17.58
N SER A 277 9.30 -15.18 18.88
CA SER A 277 8.28 -15.43 19.89
C SER A 277 7.39 -14.21 20.14
N LEU A 278 7.86 -12.99 19.85
CA LEU A 278 7.07 -11.78 20.00
C LEU A 278 6.09 -11.63 18.84
N TYR A 279 6.52 -11.86 17.60
CA TYR A 279 5.62 -11.90 16.44
C TYR A 279 4.55 -12.98 16.59
N TRP A 280 4.93 -14.18 17.04
CA TRP A 280 3.99 -15.31 17.14
C TRP A 280 2.93 -15.16 18.25
N LYS A 281 3.04 -14.17 19.14
CA LYS A 281 1.97 -13.88 20.10
C LYS A 281 0.78 -13.19 19.42
N ASP A 282 1.02 -12.49 18.33
CA ASP A 282 0.00 -11.77 17.60
C ASP A 282 -0.85 -12.72 16.73
N TYR A 283 -2.17 -12.62 16.85
CA TYR A 283 -3.11 -13.50 16.15
C TYR A 283 -3.20 -13.18 14.66
N GLU A 284 -3.07 -11.89 14.29
CA GLU A 284 -3.10 -11.45 12.90
C GLU A 284 -1.85 -11.95 12.17
N PHE A 285 -0.67 -11.81 12.76
CA PHE A 285 0.58 -12.33 12.19
C PHE A 285 0.53 -13.85 11.96
N ARG A 286 0.01 -14.61 12.92
CA ARG A 286 -0.17 -16.06 12.76
C ARG A 286 -1.10 -16.40 11.61
N PHE A 287 -2.21 -15.67 11.49
CA PHE A 287 -3.17 -15.86 10.40
C PHE A 287 -2.53 -15.50 9.05
N PHE A 288 -1.82 -14.38 8.96
CA PHE A 288 -1.06 -13.95 7.79
C PHE A 288 -0.08 -15.02 7.31
N ILE A 289 0.80 -15.52 8.18
CA ILE A 289 1.78 -16.57 7.82
C ILE A 289 1.07 -17.87 7.40
N THR A 290 -0.03 -18.24 8.04
CA THR A 290 -0.80 -19.44 7.67
C THR A 290 -1.38 -19.32 6.26
N ILE A 291 -1.99 -18.17 5.93
CA ILE A 291 -2.53 -17.90 4.60
C ILE A 291 -1.40 -17.90 3.56
N GLN A 292 -0.27 -17.26 3.86
CA GLN A 292 0.86 -17.19 2.92
C GLN A 292 1.45 -18.56 2.61
N LEU A 293 1.66 -19.39 3.63
CA LEU A 293 2.15 -20.76 3.44
C LEU A 293 1.14 -21.64 2.69
N ALA A 294 -0.16 -21.48 2.95
CA ALA A 294 -1.20 -22.21 2.24
C ALA A 294 -1.24 -21.83 0.76
N LEU A 295 -1.21 -20.53 0.43
CA LEU A 295 -1.18 -20.04 -0.95
C LEU A 295 0.07 -20.51 -1.69
N PHE A 296 1.24 -20.40 -1.06
CA PHE A 296 2.49 -20.93 -1.60
C PHE A 296 2.39 -22.43 -1.89
N ALA A 297 1.92 -23.24 -0.93
CA ALA A 297 1.80 -24.68 -1.09
C ALA A 297 0.86 -25.06 -2.25
N ILE A 298 -0.29 -24.38 -2.36
CA ILE A 298 -1.23 -24.59 -3.48
C ILE A 298 -0.55 -24.23 -4.82
N CYS A 299 0.10 -23.08 -4.90
CA CYS A 299 0.79 -22.65 -6.13
C CYS A 299 1.89 -23.64 -6.54
N PHE A 300 2.71 -24.07 -5.58
CA PHE A 300 3.79 -25.00 -5.80
C PHE A 300 3.30 -26.37 -6.28
N VAL A 301 2.27 -26.93 -5.61
CA VAL A 301 1.70 -28.23 -5.98
C VAL A 301 1.06 -28.19 -7.37
N VAL A 302 0.34 -27.12 -7.71
CA VAL A 302 -0.29 -27.00 -9.04
C VAL A 302 0.77 -26.86 -10.13
N LEU A 303 1.80 -26.04 -9.94
CA LEU A 303 2.89 -25.89 -10.93
C LEU A 303 3.67 -27.19 -11.14
N LEU A 304 3.91 -27.96 -10.06
CA LEU A 304 4.52 -29.29 -10.16
C LEU A 304 3.60 -30.29 -10.87
N ALA A 305 2.31 -30.33 -10.52
CA ALA A 305 1.36 -31.27 -11.12
C ALA A 305 1.19 -31.06 -12.62
N HIS A 306 1.29 -29.81 -13.09
CA HIS A 306 1.26 -29.45 -14.50
C HIS A 306 2.63 -29.52 -15.20
N ASN A 307 3.72 -29.86 -14.49
CA ASN A 307 5.10 -29.85 -15.00
C ASN A 307 5.45 -28.56 -15.78
N TYR A 308 5.00 -27.40 -15.27
CA TYR A 308 5.08 -26.13 -16.03
C TYR A 308 6.52 -25.72 -16.37
N PHE A 309 7.47 -26.01 -15.47
CA PHE A 309 8.89 -25.73 -15.66
C PHE A 309 9.70 -26.98 -16.00
N GLU A 310 9.11 -27.93 -16.74
CA GLU A 310 9.81 -29.10 -17.30
C GLU A 310 10.58 -29.95 -16.25
N GLY A 311 10.09 -29.97 -15.00
CA GLY A 311 10.69 -30.73 -13.91
C GLY A 311 11.78 -30.00 -13.11
N ASP A 312 12.09 -28.73 -13.40
CA ASP A 312 12.96 -27.92 -12.53
C ASP A 312 12.22 -27.49 -11.26
N THR A 313 12.40 -28.31 -10.22
CA THR A 313 11.82 -28.10 -8.89
C THR A 313 12.32 -26.82 -8.21
N THR A 314 13.55 -26.36 -8.49
CA THR A 314 14.14 -25.18 -7.85
C THR A 314 13.51 -23.91 -8.40
N THR A 315 13.39 -23.83 -9.72
CA THR A 315 12.70 -22.72 -10.38
C THR A 315 11.21 -22.74 -10.03
N THR A 316 10.57 -23.91 -10.01
CA THR A 316 9.17 -24.03 -9.58
C THR A 316 8.96 -23.52 -8.15
N LEU A 317 9.85 -23.86 -7.22
CA LEU A 317 9.81 -23.37 -5.84
C LEU A 317 9.94 -21.84 -5.77
N SER A 318 10.95 -21.30 -6.44
CA SER A 318 11.22 -19.85 -6.45
C SER A 318 10.04 -19.07 -7.04
N GLN A 319 9.52 -19.50 -8.19
CA GLN A 319 8.41 -18.86 -8.88
C GLN A 319 7.08 -18.96 -8.11
N ALA A 320 6.78 -20.13 -7.55
CA ALA A 320 5.59 -20.33 -6.72
C ALA A 320 5.62 -19.43 -5.48
N MET A 321 6.75 -19.39 -4.78
CA MET A 321 6.93 -18.57 -3.58
C MET A 321 6.89 -17.07 -3.89
N PHE A 322 7.52 -16.66 -4.99
CA PHE A 322 7.56 -15.27 -5.40
C PHE A 322 6.18 -14.74 -5.77
N GLN A 323 5.49 -15.42 -6.69
CA GLN A 323 4.21 -14.97 -7.21
C GLN A 323 3.11 -15.04 -6.14
N SER A 324 3.12 -16.09 -5.29
CA SER A 324 2.14 -16.20 -4.21
C SER A 324 2.28 -15.07 -3.19
N VAL A 325 3.50 -14.77 -2.75
CA VAL A 325 3.73 -13.68 -1.78
C VAL A 325 3.50 -12.34 -2.44
N SER A 326 4.07 -12.08 -3.62
CA SER A 326 3.97 -10.80 -4.30
C SER A 326 2.52 -10.36 -4.55
N ILE A 327 1.69 -11.24 -5.13
CA ILE A 327 0.31 -10.90 -5.47
C ILE A 327 -0.58 -10.85 -4.23
N SER A 328 -0.47 -11.83 -3.32
CA SER A 328 -1.34 -11.86 -2.12
C SER A 328 -1.03 -10.74 -1.13
N THR A 329 0.23 -10.29 -1.05
CA THR A 329 0.61 -9.12 -0.24
C THR A 329 0.33 -7.80 -0.94
N THR A 330 -0.28 -7.82 -2.13
CA THR A 330 -0.57 -6.64 -2.98
C THR A 330 0.69 -5.88 -3.42
N ALA A 331 1.84 -6.55 -3.46
CA ALA A 331 3.08 -5.93 -3.95
C ALA A 331 3.09 -5.78 -5.46
N GLY A 332 2.58 -6.78 -6.19
CA GLY A 332 2.44 -6.67 -7.64
C GLY A 332 3.72 -6.80 -8.47
N PHE A 333 4.83 -7.25 -7.87
CA PHE A 333 5.98 -7.66 -8.69
C PHE A 333 5.68 -8.96 -9.42
N THR A 334 6.11 -9.03 -10.67
CA THR A 334 6.10 -10.24 -11.49
C THR A 334 7.53 -10.66 -11.85
N THR A 335 7.77 -11.96 -11.93
CA THR A 335 9.00 -12.57 -12.47
C THR A 335 8.76 -13.17 -13.84
N ASN A 336 7.62 -13.84 -13.98
CA ASN A 336 7.10 -14.38 -15.22
C ASN A 336 5.69 -13.81 -15.43
N ASP A 337 5.17 -13.93 -16.65
CA ASP A 337 3.76 -13.69 -16.91
C ASP A 337 2.92 -14.74 -16.19
N PHE A 338 2.40 -14.39 -15.01
CA PHE A 338 1.56 -15.31 -14.23
C PHE A 338 0.20 -15.54 -14.90
N SER A 339 -0.18 -14.74 -15.90
CA SER A 339 -1.41 -14.97 -16.68
C SER A 339 -1.31 -16.20 -17.57
N SER A 340 -0.09 -16.65 -17.90
CA SER A 340 0.16 -17.88 -18.66
C SER A 340 0.29 -19.15 -17.79
N PHE A 341 0.16 -19.03 -16.47
CA PHE A 341 0.12 -20.19 -15.58
C PHE A 341 -1.17 -21.00 -15.78
N PRO A 342 -1.24 -22.26 -15.30
CA PRO A 342 -2.49 -23.03 -15.33
C PRO A 342 -3.64 -22.19 -14.78
N SER A 343 -4.74 -22.08 -15.55
CA SER A 343 -5.79 -21.05 -15.40
C SER A 343 -6.35 -20.86 -13.99
N PHE A 344 -6.30 -21.90 -13.15
CA PHE A 344 -6.63 -21.84 -11.74
C PHE A 344 -5.77 -20.84 -10.94
N LEU A 345 -4.45 -20.81 -11.18
CA LEU A 345 -3.49 -20.02 -10.39
C LEU A 345 -3.64 -18.51 -10.58
N PRO A 346 -3.66 -17.95 -11.81
CA PRO A 346 -3.81 -16.51 -11.96
C PRO A 346 -5.10 -16.00 -11.30
N LEU A 347 -6.21 -16.73 -11.45
CA LEU A 347 -7.47 -16.36 -10.79
C LEU A 347 -7.39 -16.46 -9.27
N LEU A 348 -6.81 -17.54 -8.73
CA LEU A 348 -6.60 -17.70 -7.28
C LEU A 348 -5.75 -16.57 -6.71
N LEU A 349 -4.67 -16.19 -7.39
CA LEU A 349 -3.74 -15.15 -6.95
C LEU A 349 -4.40 -13.77 -6.98
N VAL A 350 -5.13 -13.45 -8.05
CA VAL A 350 -5.91 -12.20 -8.13
C VAL A 350 -6.97 -12.14 -7.02
N LEU A 351 -7.66 -13.24 -6.72
CA LEU A 351 -8.59 -13.29 -5.58
C LEU A 351 -7.88 -13.16 -4.23
N ALA A 352 -6.68 -13.73 -4.08
CA ALA A 352 -5.88 -13.60 -2.87
C ALA A 352 -5.45 -12.14 -2.60
N SER A 353 -5.36 -11.30 -3.63
CA SER A 353 -5.05 -9.87 -3.47
C SER A 353 -6.09 -9.09 -2.66
N PHE A 354 -7.35 -9.58 -2.58
CA PHE A 354 -8.34 -8.98 -1.69
C PHE A 354 -7.98 -9.11 -0.22
N ILE A 355 -7.18 -10.11 0.16
CA ILE A 355 -6.77 -10.33 1.56
C ILE A 355 -5.70 -9.29 1.96
N GLY A 356 -4.67 -9.13 1.13
CA GLY A 356 -3.63 -8.13 1.30
C GLY A 356 -2.70 -8.35 2.51
N GLY A 357 -2.06 -7.27 2.96
CA GLY A 357 -1.16 -7.27 4.11
C GLY A 357 -1.87 -7.20 5.47
N CYS A 358 -1.09 -7.20 6.55
CA CYS A 358 -1.60 -6.93 7.90
C CYS A 358 -2.12 -5.49 8.03
N ALA A 359 -3.00 -5.25 9.01
CA ALA A 359 -3.41 -3.92 9.41
C ALA A 359 -2.18 -3.12 9.89
N GLY A 360 -2.09 -1.84 9.54
CA GLY A 360 -0.92 -1.01 9.86
C GLY A 360 0.35 -1.35 9.09
N SER A 361 0.26 -2.13 8.01
CA SER A 361 1.31 -2.31 7.01
C SER A 361 1.05 -1.49 5.74
N THR A 362 2.01 -1.49 4.81
CA THR A 362 1.94 -0.75 3.55
C THR A 362 1.09 -1.42 2.47
N GLY A 363 0.68 -2.68 2.65
CA GLY A 363 -0.14 -3.40 1.66
C GLY A 363 -1.54 -2.81 1.51
N GLY A 364 -2.26 -3.20 0.47
CA GLY A 364 -3.66 -2.85 0.22
C GLY A 364 -4.65 -3.94 0.63
N GLY A 365 -5.76 -4.02 -0.12
CA GLY A 365 -6.85 -4.97 0.08
C GLY A 365 -7.69 -4.72 1.34
N LEU A 366 -8.48 -5.74 1.73
CA LEU A 366 -9.32 -5.70 2.94
C LEU A 366 -8.50 -5.65 4.23
N LYS A 367 -7.24 -6.10 4.19
CA LYS A 367 -6.34 -6.40 5.31
C LYS A 367 -6.65 -7.70 6.03
N MET A 368 -5.59 -8.38 6.47
CA MET A 368 -5.66 -9.66 7.17
C MET A 368 -6.57 -9.62 8.41
N PHE A 369 -6.50 -8.56 9.21
CA PHE A 369 -7.38 -8.40 10.36
C PHE A 369 -8.87 -8.50 10.00
N ARG A 370 -9.33 -7.82 8.94
CA ARG A 370 -10.75 -7.85 8.54
C ARG A 370 -11.15 -9.23 8.04
N VAL A 371 -10.30 -9.88 7.26
CA VAL A 371 -10.54 -11.25 6.77
C VAL A 371 -10.60 -12.26 7.91
N LEU A 372 -9.71 -12.16 8.90
CA LEU A 372 -9.74 -12.99 10.11
C LEU A 372 -11.05 -12.80 10.88
N LEU A 373 -11.51 -11.56 11.04
CA LEU A 373 -12.78 -11.27 11.70
C LEU A 373 -13.98 -11.79 10.92
N LEU A 374 -14.01 -11.64 9.59
CA LEU A 374 -15.05 -12.21 8.75
C LEU A 374 -15.11 -13.74 8.87
N TYR A 375 -13.95 -14.41 8.91
CA TYR A 375 -13.87 -15.86 9.14
C TYR A 375 -14.43 -16.26 10.51
N LEU A 376 -14.01 -15.59 11.59
CA LEU A 376 -14.48 -15.87 12.95
C LEU A 376 -15.99 -15.63 13.09
N GLN A 377 -16.50 -14.58 12.43
CA GLN A 377 -17.93 -14.26 12.41
C GLN A 377 -18.73 -15.29 11.62
N GLY A 378 -18.29 -15.65 10.41
CA GLY A 378 -18.94 -16.69 9.61
C GLY A 378 -19.02 -18.02 10.37
N ARG A 379 -17.94 -18.41 11.04
CA ARG A 379 -17.92 -19.61 11.89
C ARG A 379 -18.91 -19.52 13.06
N ARG A 380 -19.03 -18.35 13.69
CA ARG A 380 -20.01 -18.10 14.76
C ARG A 380 -21.44 -18.20 14.23
N GLU A 381 -21.75 -17.60 13.10
CA GLU A 381 -23.12 -17.63 12.55
C GLU A 381 -23.53 -19.05 12.15
N ILE A 382 -22.64 -19.83 11.53
CA ILE A 382 -22.87 -21.25 11.25
C ILE A 382 -23.18 -22.02 12.55
N HIS A 383 -22.40 -21.79 13.61
CA HIS A 383 -22.64 -22.44 14.90
C HIS A 383 -23.97 -22.01 15.54
N ARG A 384 -24.39 -20.75 15.39
CA ARG A 384 -25.69 -20.25 15.84
C ARG A 384 -26.86 -20.85 15.07
N PHE A 385 -26.69 -21.12 13.77
CA PHE A 385 -27.71 -21.84 12.99
C PHE A 385 -27.93 -23.26 13.53
N ILE A 386 -26.87 -23.93 14.00
CA ILE A 386 -26.96 -25.26 14.61
C ILE A 386 -27.50 -25.17 16.05
N HIS A 387 -27.09 -24.15 16.80
CA HIS A 387 -27.41 -23.96 18.21
C HIS A 387 -28.00 -22.55 18.48
N PRO A 388 -29.29 -22.33 18.22
CA PRO A 388 -29.90 -20.99 18.20
C PRO A 388 -29.88 -20.26 19.55
N ASN A 389 -29.83 -21.00 20.66
CA ASN A 389 -29.83 -20.41 22.01
C ASN A 389 -28.41 -20.11 22.55
N VAL A 390 -27.35 -20.37 21.77
CA VAL A 390 -25.97 -20.17 22.23
C VAL A 390 -25.52 -18.71 22.02
N ILE A 391 -25.23 -18.03 23.13
CA ILE A 391 -24.58 -16.71 23.10
C ILE A 391 -23.08 -16.90 23.00
N GLN A 392 -22.57 -16.93 21.76
CA GLN A 392 -21.14 -17.01 21.49
C GLN A 392 -20.58 -15.64 21.07
N PRO A 393 -19.76 -14.96 21.89
CA PRO A 393 -19.09 -13.74 21.45
C PRO A 393 -17.94 -14.06 20.48
N VAL A 394 -17.62 -13.14 19.57
CA VAL A 394 -16.41 -13.24 18.73
C VAL A 394 -15.21 -12.91 19.61
N LYS A 395 -14.25 -13.83 19.65
CA LYS A 395 -13.03 -13.69 20.46
C LYS A 395 -11.79 -13.65 19.58
N LEU A 396 -10.88 -12.74 19.88
CA LEU A 396 -9.51 -12.74 19.37
C LEU A 396 -8.59 -13.09 20.53
N GLY A 397 -8.21 -14.37 20.61
CA GLY A 397 -7.50 -14.90 21.76
C GLY A 397 -8.34 -14.91 23.02
N LYS A 398 -7.84 -14.24 24.07
CA LYS A 398 -8.53 -14.13 25.36
C LYS A 398 -9.58 -13.02 25.38
N HIS A 399 -9.58 -12.13 24.39
CA HIS A 399 -10.39 -10.93 24.43
C HIS A 399 -11.65 -11.07 23.58
N VAL A 400 -12.77 -10.59 24.13
CA VAL A 400 -14.05 -10.49 23.42
C VAL A 400 -14.09 -9.17 22.65
N LEU A 401 -14.44 -9.23 21.37
CA LEU A 401 -14.61 -8.05 20.55
C LEU A 401 -16.01 -7.45 20.77
N SER A 402 -16.08 -6.13 20.87
CA SER A 402 -17.36 -5.42 20.96
C SER A 402 -18.16 -5.54 19.66
N GLU A 403 -19.49 -5.60 19.76
CA GLU A 403 -20.40 -5.69 18.60
C GLU A 403 -20.19 -4.57 17.59
N ARG A 404 -19.89 -3.35 18.05
CA ARG A 404 -19.56 -2.21 17.17
C ARG A 404 -18.40 -2.48 16.20
N ILE A 405 -17.38 -3.21 16.64
CA ILE A 405 -16.24 -3.58 15.78
C ILE A 405 -16.69 -4.62 14.74
N VAL A 406 -17.46 -5.61 15.19
CA VAL A 406 -18.01 -6.69 14.35
C VAL A 406 -18.90 -6.12 13.25
N GLU A 407 -19.84 -5.24 13.60
CA GLU A 407 -20.72 -4.52 12.66
C GLU A 407 -19.93 -3.63 11.70
N GLY A 408 -18.91 -2.92 12.22
CA GLY A 408 -18.04 -2.09 11.40
C GLY A 408 -17.31 -2.86 10.30
N VAL A 409 -16.94 -4.14 10.54
CA VAL A 409 -16.30 -5.00 9.53
C VAL A 409 -17.28 -5.41 8.43
N TRP A 410 -18.53 -5.77 8.77
CA TRP A 410 -19.56 -6.05 7.76
C TRP A 410 -19.89 -4.84 6.92
N ALA A 411 -20.09 -3.68 7.57
CA ALA A 411 -20.35 -2.44 6.88
C ALA A 411 -19.19 -2.10 5.92
N PHE A 412 -17.94 -2.32 6.34
CA PHE A 412 -16.77 -2.14 5.49
C PHE A 412 -16.81 -3.06 4.27
N PHE A 413 -17.04 -4.36 4.48
CA PHE A 413 -17.09 -5.34 3.40
C PHE A 413 -18.20 -5.01 2.38
N SER A 414 -19.40 -4.64 2.85
CA SER A 414 -20.50 -4.21 1.99
C SER A 414 -20.17 -2.95 1.20
N ALA A 415 -19.57 -1.93 1.84
CA ALA A 415 -19.15 -0.71 1.18
C ALA A 415 -18.04 -0.95 0.15
N TYR A 416 -17.08 -1.83 0.47
CA TYR A 416 -16.00 -2.24 -0.42
C TYR A 416 -16.55 -2.90 -1.68
N PHE A 417 -17.47 -3.86 -1.51
CA PHE A 417 -18.12 -4.54 -2.63
C PHE A 417 -18.99 -3.58 -3.47
N PHE A 418 -19.68 -2.64 -2.83
CA PHE A 418 -20.45 -1.62 -3.54
C PHE A 418 -19.56 -0.76 -4.43
N VAL A 419 -18.45 -0.21 -3.89
CA VAL A 419 -17.49 0.58 -4.67
C VAL A 419 -16.89 -0.24 -5.80
N PHE A 420 -16.55 -1.51 -5.54
CA PHE A 420 -16.08 -2.44 -6.56
C PHE A 420 -17.04 -2.56 -7.74
N VAL A 421 -18.33 -2.84 -7.48
CA VAL A 421 -19.35 -3.00 -8.52
C VAL A 421 -19.57 -1.70 -9.28
N VAL A 422 -19.63 -0.56 -8.60
CA VAL A 422 -19.81 0.76 -9.24
C VAL A 422 -18.64 1.08 -10.16
N CYS A 423 -17.39 0.92 -9.70
CA CYS A 423 -16.21 1.14 -10.53
C CYS A 423 -16.17 0.15 -11.71
N TRP A 424 -16.55 -1.11 -11.52
CA TRP A 424 -16.58 -2.10 -12.58
C TRP A 424 -17.58 -1.72 -13.69
N ILE A 425 -18.82 -1.39 -13.33
CA ILE A 425 -19.83 -0.94 -14.29
C ILE A 425 -19.42 0.37 -14.97
N ALA A 426 -18.83 1.31 -14.23
CA ALA A 426 -18.34 2.57 -14.79
C ALA A 426 -17.20 2.35 -15.80
N SER A 427 -16.27 1.44 -15.54
CA SER A 427 -15.20 1.08 -16.47
C SER A 427 -15.75 0.43 -17.75
N ILE A 428 -16.77 -0.43 -17.64
CA ILE A 428 -17.48 -0.99 -18.81
C ILE A 428 -18.16 0.13 -19.60
N ALA A 429 -18.84 1.07 -18.93
CA ALA A 429 -19.46 2.22 -19.58
C ALA A 429 -18.45 3.14 -20.29
N CYS A 430 -17.19 3.13 -19.85
CA CYS A 430 -16.08 3.83 -20.49
C CYS A 430 -15.51 3.09 -21.72
N GLY A 431 -16.04 1.92 -22.07
CA GLY A 431 -15.67 1.15 -23.27
C GLY A 431 -14.72 -0.02 -23.02
N MET A 432 -14.44 -0.40 -21.78
CA MET A 432 -13.66 -1.60 -21.48
C MET A 432 -14.50 -2.88 -21.63
N GLU A 433 -13.86 -3.97 -22.07
CA GLU A 433 -14.49 -5.30 -22.07
C GLU A 433 -14.74 -5.76 -20.62
N THR A 434 -15.84 -6.49 -20.39
CA THR A 434 -16.29 -6.93 -19.06
C THR A 434 -15.22 -7.61 -18.23
N PHE A 435 -14.44 -8.53 -18.83
CA PHE A 435 -13.39 -9.28 -18.14
C PHE A 435 -12.19 -8.39 -17.80
N ASP A 436 -11.75 -7.56 -18.72
CA ASP A 436 -10.63 -6.62 -18.50
C ASP A 436 -11.01 -5.55 -17.47
N ALA A 437 -12.22 -5.03 -17.54
CA ALA A 437 -12.76 -4.06 -16.57
C ALA A 437 -12.79 -4.66 -15.16
N LEU A 438 -13.21 -5.92 -15.02
CA LEU A 438 -13.25 -6.62 -13.73
C LEU A 438 -11.85 -6.68 -13.13
N ASN A 439 -10.88 -7.21 -13.89
CA ASN A 439 -9.51 -7.39 -13.42
C ASN A 439 -8.79 -6.05 -13.17
N ALA A 440 -9.01 -5.04 -14.02
CA ALA A 440 -8.46 -3.71 -13.83
C ALA A 440 -8.96 -3.06 -12.53
N VAL A 441 -10.25 -3.22 -12.19
CA VAL A 441 -10.81 -2.70 -10.94
C VAL A 441 -10.31 -3.50 -9.74
N ILE A 442 -10.19 -4.84 -9.82
CA ILE A 442 -9.56 -5.64 -8.75
C ILE A 442 -8.13 -5.14 -8.49
N ALA A 443 -7.34 -5.00 -9.55
CA ALA A 443 -5.95 -4.57 -9.45
C ALA A 443 -5.80 -3.14 -8.89
N SER A 444 -6.72 -2.24 -9.26
CA SER A 444 -6.70 -0.85 -8.81
C SER A 444 -7.24 -0.70 -7.38
N LEU A 445 -8.39 -1.29 -7.06
CA LEU A 445 -9.05 -1.16 -5.76
C LEU A 445 -8.25 -1.86 -4.65
N ASN A 446 -7.62 -3.00 -4.95
CA ASN A 446 -6.78 -3.69 -3.97
C ASN A 446 -5.37 -3.07 -3.85
N ASN A 447 -5.04 -2.05 -4.67
CA ASN A 447 -3.70 -1.49 -4.82
C ASN A 447 -2.65 -2.58 -5.16
N LEU A 448 -3.00 -3.50 -6.07
CA LEU A 448 -2.15 -4.62 -6.48
C LEU A 448 -1.24 -4.25 -7.66
N GLY A 449 -1.79 -3.62 -8.71
CA GLY A 449 -1.05 -3.28 -9.94
C GLY A 449 -1.29 -4.26 -11.09
N PRO A 450 -0.65 -5.45 -11.11
CA PRO A 450 -0.89 -6.43 -12.16
C PRO A 450 -2.32 -6.95 -12.18
N ALA A 451 -2.78 -7.30 -13.38
CA ALA A 451 -4.13 -7.79 -13.64
C ALA A 451 -4.09 -9.02 -14.58
N LEU A 452 -5.25 -9.46 -15.03
CA LEU A 452 -5.41 -10.48 -16.07
C LEU A 452 -6.08 -9.88 -17.30
N GLY A 453 -5.96 -10.57 -18.44
CA GLY A 453 -6.52 -10.11 -19.70
C GLY A 453 -5.60 -9.10 -20.39
N THR A 454 -6.18 -8.13 -21.11
CA THR A 454 -5.38 -7.17 -21.91
C THR A 454 -4.56 -6.20 -21.05
N VAL A 455 -4.90 -6.09 -19.78
CA VAL A 455 -4.23 -5.26 -18.76
C VAL A 455 -3.19 -6.02 -17.93
N SER A 456 -2.81 -7.25 -18.33
CA SER A 456 -1.88 -8.07 -17.56
C SER A 456 -0.46 -7.50 -17.46
N SER A 457 0.02 -6.90 -18.54
CA SER A 457 1.36 -6.33 -18.65
C SER A 457 1.40 -4.84 -18.33
N ASN A 458 0.46 -4.06 -18.86
CA ASN A 458 0.35 -2.62 -18.64
C ASN A 458 -1.07 -2.12 -18.95
N PHE A 459 -1.34 -0.87 -18.57
CA PHE A 459 -2.65 -0.22 -18.70
C PHE A 459 -2.71 0.73 -19.90
N THR A 460 -1.78 0.62 -20.85
CA THR A 460 -1.70 1.54 -22.02
C THR A 460 -2.95 1.48 -22.89
N LYS A 461 -3.52 0.28 -23.07
CA LYS A 461 -4.73 0.03 -23.86
C LYS A 461 -6.03 0.46 -23.18
N VAL A 462 -5.97 0.88 -21.91
CA VAL A 462 -7.15 1.32 -21.17
C VAL A 462 -7.60 2.69 -21.70
N PRO A 463 -8.89 2.89 -22.01
CA PRO A 463 -9.40 4.20 -22.43
C PRO A 463 -9.14 5.28 -21.38
N ASP A 464 -8.88 6.51 -21.83
CA ASP A 464 -8.56 7.63 -20.93
C ASP A 464 -9.65 7.93 -19.90
N SER A 465 -10.92 7.77 -20.29
CA SER A 465 -12.06 7.88 -19.36
C SER A 465 -12.04 6.81 -18.26
N ALA A 466 -11.67 5.57 -18.61
CA ALA A 466 -11.55 4.48 -17.65
C ALA A 466 -10.33 4.67 -16.73
N LYS A 467 -9.22 5.27 -17.20
CA LYS A 467 -8.06 5.61 -16.35
C LYS A 467 -8.50 6.47 -15.15
N TRP A 468 -9.40 7.43 -15.33
CA TRP A 468 -9.95 8.23 -14.21
C TRP A 468 -10.74 7.40 -13.19
N VAL A 469 -11.57 6.47 -13.66
CA VAL A 469 -12.34 5.56 -12.79
C VAL A 469 -11.39 4.67 -11.98
N LEU A 470 -10.35 4.14 -12.62
CA LEU A 470 -9.34 3.32 -11.97
C LEU A 470 -8.49 4.13 -10.99
N THR A 471 -8.11 5.36 -11.31
CA THR A 471 -7.44 6.29 -10.37
C THR A 471 -8.30 6.53 -9.13
N PHE A 472 -9.60 6.74 -9.30
CA PHE A 472 -10.53 6.85 -8.18
C PHE A 472 -10.60 5.55 -7.35
N ALA A 473 -10.62 4.39 -8.00
CA ALA A 473 -10.61 3.09 -7.33
C ALA A 473 -9.32 2.89 -6.48
N MET A 474 -8.15 3.27 -7.00
CA MET A 474 -6.88 3.21 -6.25
C MET A 474 -6.90 4.06 -4.99
N VAL A 475 -7.44 5.28 -5.10
CA VAL A 475 -7.58 6.19 -3.96
C VAL A 475 -8.56 5.61 -2.94
N CYS A 476 -9.69 5.05 -3.39
CA CYS A 476 -10.66 4.40 -2.49
C CYS A 476 -10.06 3.21 -1.74
N GLY A 477 -9.30 2.35 -2.43
CA GLY A 477 -8.57 1.25 -1.83
C GLY A 477 -7.61 1.73 -0.75
N ARG A 478 -6.77 2.71 -1.10
CA ARG A 478 -5.74 3.25 -0.22
C ARG A 478 -6.29 3.92 1.03
N LEU A 479 -7.45 4.56 0.88
CA LEU A 479 -8.15 5.30 1.93
C LEU A 479 -9.11 4.43 2.75
N GLU A 480 -9.09 3.10 2.58
CA GLU A 480 -9.98 2.17 3.28
C GLU A 480 -11.47 2.51 3.08
N VAL A 481 -11.87 2.95 1.87
CA VAL A 481 -13.25 3.20 1.38
C VAL A 481 -14.08 4.20 2.20
N PHE A 482 -14.32 3.95 3.49
CA PHE A 482 -15.13 4.78 4.37
C PHE A 482 -14.61 6.20 4.54
N THR A 483 -13.29 6.41 4.59
CA THR A 483 -12.78 7.77 4.77
C THR A 483 -13.20 8.68 3.61
N LEU A 484 -13.34 8.12 2.40
CA LEU A 484 -13.82 8.83 1.22
C LEU A 484 -15.36 8.87 1.16
N LEU A 485 -16.04 7.74 1.41
CA LEU A 485 -17.52 7.69 1.39
C LEU A 485 -18.17 8.60 2.44
N VAL A 486 -17.54 8.77 3.60
CA VAL A 486 -18.03 9.68 4.64
C VAL A 486 -18.07 11.12 4.13
N ILE A 487 -17.10 11.54 3.32
CA ILE A 487 -17.07 12.89 2.73
C ILE A 487 -18.17 13.07 1.69
N LEU A 488 -18.57 12.00 1.00
CA LEU A 488 -19.70 12.05 0.06
C LEU A 488 -21.07 12.09 0.77
N SER A 489 -21.12 11.82 2.07
CA SER A 489 -22.36 11.86 2.84
C SER A 489 -22.79 13.28 3.17
N PRO A 490 -24.07 13.66 2.96
CA PRO A 490 -24.60 14.97 3.36
C PRO A 490 -24.43 15.27 4.85
N THR A 491 -24.46 14.25 5.71
CA THR A 491 -24.33 14.39 7.17
C THR A 491 -22.97 14.96 7.57
N PHE A 492 -21.91 14.66 6.81
CA PHE A 492 -20.57 15.17 7.07
C PHE A 492 -20.47 16.70 6.95
N TRP A 493 -21.31 17.31 6.10
CA TRP A 493 -21.25 18.73 5.77
C TRP A 493 -22.23 19.61 6.57
N ARG A 494 -23.21 19.02 7.25
CA ARG A 494 -24.30 19.75 7.93
C ARG A 494 -23.98 20.23 9.35
N ASP A 495 -22.96 19.65 10.00
CA ASP A 495 -22.46 20.09 11.33
C ASP A 495 -20.93 20.33 11.31
#